data_AF-A0A371PPR8-F1
#
_entry.id   AF-A0A371PPR8-F1
#
_cell.length_a   1.000
_cell.length_b   1.000
_cell.length_c   1.000
_cell.angle_alpha   90.00
_cell.angle_beta   90.00
_cell.angle_gamma   90.00
#
_symmetry.space_group_name_H-M   'P 1'
#
loop_
_entity.id
_entity.type
_entity.pdbx_description
1 polymer ?
#
loop_
_entity_poly.entity_id
_entity_poly.type
_entity_poly.pdbx_seq_one_letter_code
_entity_poly.pdbx_strand_id
1 'polypeptide(L)'
;MRRESMQLRFTPKELKQVADLLQMTWRARVALYRRALRSEPHPSSGGPVTPASDSSWARGLLSQPTCLVDTSFAVLDWNQPFAKLVRVSERRLARGNLMSLLLMEDVAREWADGDTWQEILAAELIEAAALHWTESPHLQQLHEAALDDPVVGSVYEKSAGYTFPERNCKLAMRYLHPGVQEVTFTHAGGLQ
;
A
#
# COMPACT_ATOMS: atom_id res chain seq x y z
N MET A 1 6.52 -16.02 -35.53
CA MET A 1 6.87 -15.63 -34.15
C MET A 1 6.21 -16.63 -33.20
N ARG A 2 7.00 -17.46 -32.52
CA ARG A 2 6.50 -18.46 -31.55
C ARG A 2 6.11 -17.73 -30.26
N ARG A 3 4.87 -17.93 -29.79
CA ARG A 3 4.47 -17.58 -28.41
C ARG A 3 5.22 -18.54 -27.47
N GLU A 4 6.23 -18.04 -26.78
CA GLU A 4 6.81 -18.77 -25.66
C GLU A 4 5.76 -18.88 -24.55
N SER A 5 5.19 -20.07 -24.41
CA SER A 5 4.47 -20.49 -23.22
C SER A 5 5.45 -20.52 -22.05
N MET A 6 5.61 -19.39 -21.35
CA MET A 6 6.38 -19.30 -20.11
C MET A 6 5.67 -20.16 -19.05
N GLN A 7 6.12 -21.40 -18.89
CA GLN A 7 5.75 -22.26 -17.77
C GLN A 7 6.08 -21.54 -16.46
N LEU A 8 5.15 -21.60 -15.50
CA LEU A 8 5.37 -21.18 -14.12
C LEU A 8 6.61 -21.92 -13.58
N ARG A 9 7.68 -21.18 -13.29
CA ARG A 9 9.00 -21.74 -12.92
C ARG A 9 9.04 -22.38 -11.54
N PHE A 10 8.03 -22.19 -10.70
CA PHE A 10 7.97 -22.71 -9.34
C PHE A 10 6.56 -23.15 -8.97
N THR A 11 6.45 -24.29 -8.29
CA THR A 11 5.22 -24.77 -7.66
C THR A 11 4.97 -24.04 -6.32
N PRO A 12 3.71 -23.95 -5.84
CA PRO A 12 3.43 -23.38 -4.51
C PRO A 12 4.20 -24.05 -3.37
N LYS A 13 4.49 -25.35 -3.51
CA LYS A 13 5.28 -26.11 -2.52
C LYS A 13 6.74 -25.69 -2.49
N GLU A 14 7.36 -25.46 -3.65
CA GLU A 14 8.74 -24.96 -3.75
C GLU A 14 8.83 -23.52 -3.21
N LEU A 15 7.87 -22.67 -3.55
CA LEU A 15 7.81 -21.31 -3.02
C LEU A 15 7.63 -21.30 -1.49
N LYS A 16 6.85 -22.23 -0.95
CA LYS A 16 6.73 -22.42 0.51
C LYS A 16 8.05 -22.84 1.14
N GLN A 17 8.80 -23.75 0.51
CA GLN A 17 10.11 -24.15 0.99
C GLN A 17 11.12 -23.01 0.96
N VAL A 18 11.14 -22.20 -0.12
CA VAL A 18 11.97 -20.99 -0.20
C VAL A 18 11.60 -19.99 0.89
N ALA A 19 10.30 -19.75 1.07
CA ALA A 19 9.77 -18.91 2.13
C ALA A 19 10.14 -19.37 3.54
N ASP A 20 10.08 -20.67 3.80
CA ASP A 20 10.44 -21.26 5.09
C ASP A 20 11.97 -21.20 5.30
N LEU A 21 12.77 -21.50 4.27
CA LEU A 21 14.24 -21.47 4.32
C LEU A 21 14.78 -20.06 4.58
N LEU A 22 14.22 -19.06 3.90
CA LEU A 22 14.57 -17.65 4.07
C LEU A 22 13.92 -17.02 5.31
N GLN A 23 13.19 -17.79 6.11
CA GLN A 23 12.42 -17.32 7.26
C GLN A 23 11.57 -16.08 6.93
N MET A 24 10.98 -16.08 5.73
CA MET A 24 10.25 -14.92 5.21
C MET A 24 9.04 -14.62 6.08
N THR A 25 8.82 -13.33 6.33
CA THR A 25 7.59 -12.85 6.95
C THR A 25 6.39 -13.14 6.06
N TRP A 26 5.19 -13.20 6.64
CA TRP A 26 3.95 -13.44 5.88
C TRP A 26 3.83 -12.51 4.66
N ARG A 27 4.18 -11.23 4.80
CA ARG A 27 4.15 -10.24 3.71
C ARG A 27 5.13 -10.59 2.59
N ALA A 28 6.37 -10.93 2.95
CA ALA A 28 7.37 -11.35 1.98
C ALA A 28 6.97 -12.67 1.29
N ARG A 29 6.30 -13.58 2.00
CA ARG A 29 5.70 -14.79 1.41
C ARG A 29 4.59 -14.45 0.43
N VAL A 30 3.66 -13.56 0.80
CA VAL A 30 2.57 -13.10 -0.08
C VAL A 30 3.15 -12.43 -1.33
N ALA A 31 4.16 -11.57 -1.18
CA ALA A 31 4.85 -10.93 -2.29
C ALA A 31 5.53 -11.97 -3.21
N LEU A 32 6.26 -12.92 -2.62
CA LEU A 32 6.89 -14.03 -3.35
C LEU A 32 5.85 -14.86 -4.10
N TYR A 33 4.76 -15.26 -3.46
CA TYR A 33 3.71 -16.06 -4.08
C TYR A 33 3.00 -15.30 -5.19
N ARG A 34 2.63 -14.02 -4.98
CA ARG A 34 2.01 -13.18 -6.01
C ARG A 34 2.92 -13.02 -7.23
N ARG A 35 4.20 -12.71 -7.00
CA ARG A 35 5.20 -12.54 -8.06
C ARG A 35 5.49 -13.83 -8.81
N ALA A 36 5.74 -14.93 -8.09
CA ALA A 36 6.18 -16.19 -8.68
C ALA A 36 5.03 -17.00 -9.31
N LEU A 37 3.83 -16.95 -8.72
CA LEU A 37 2.65 -17.61 -9.29
C LEU A 37 1.94 -16.76 -10.34
N ARG A 38 2.41 -15.52 -10.58
CA ARG A 38 1.74 -14.51 -11.42
C ARG A 38 0.26 -14.35 -11.04
N SER A 39 -0.06 -14.58 -9.77
CA SER A 39 -1.40 -14.41 -9.22
C SER A 39 -1.58 -12.94 -8.84
N GLU A 40 -1.43 -12.07 -9.82
CA GLU A 40 -1.94 -10.70 -9.83
C GLU A 40 -2.49 -10.46 -11.24
N PRO A 41 -3.59 -9.69 -11.39
CA PRO A 41 -3.91 -9.13 -12.69
C PRO A 41 -2.71 -8.28 -13.12
N HIS A 42 -1.94 -8.75 -14.11
CA HIS A 42 -0.80 -8.02 -14.67
C HIS A 42 -1.24 -6.59 -15.03
N PRO A 43 -0.63 -5.54 -14.45
CA PRO A 43 -0.77 -4.19 -14.96
C PRO A 43 0.08 -4.09 -16.22
N SER A 44 -0.45 -4.65 -17.32
CA SER A 44 0.06 -4.28 -18.63
C SER A 44 -0.33 -2.81 -18.84
N SER A 45 0.68 -1.96 -18.67
CA SER A 45 0.80 -0.65 -19.29
C SER A 45 -0.13 0.43 -18.76
N GLY A 46 0.50 1.47 -18.19
CA GLY A 46 -0.15 2.73 -17.87
C GLY A 46 -0.94 3.27 -19.05
N GLY A 47 -2.26 3.34 -18.86
CA GLY A 47 -3.10 4.34 -19.50
C GLY A 47 -3.40 5.44 -18.49
N PRO A 48 -3.68 6.67 -18.92
CA PRO A 48 -4.12 7.72 -18.01
C PRO A 48 -5.37 7.22 -17.29
N VAL A 49 -5.26 6.99 -15.98
CA VAL A 49 -6.41 6.71 -15.13
C VAL A 49 -7.21 7.99 -15.08
N THR A 50 -8.31 8.03 -15.83
CA THR A 50 -9.32 9.06 -15.69
C THR A 50 -9.74 9.11 -14.23
N PRO A 51 -9.71 10.27 -13.56
CA PRO A 51 -10.28 10.38 -12.21
C PRO A 51 -11.72 9.86 -12.30
N ALA A 52 -12.08 8.96 -11.39
CA ALA A 52 -13.41 8.40 -11.35
C ALA A 52 -14.41 9.55 -11.16
N SER A 53 -14.98 10.04 -12.27
CA SER A 53 -15.96 11.13 -12.29
C SER A 53 -17.23 10.79 -11.53
N ASP A 54 -17.44 9.51 -11.21
CA ASP A 54 -18.56 9.02 -10.43
C ASP A 54 -18.11 8.74 -8.98
N SER A 55 -18.28 9.78 -8.17
CA SER A 55 -18.19 9.83 -6.70
C SER A 55 -19.24 8.94 -5.98
N SER A 56 -19.66 7.84 -6.62
CA SER A 56 -20.63 6.89 -6.09
C SER A 56 -20.07 6.04 -4.94
N TRP A 57 -18.76 5.79 -4.91
CA TRP A 57 -18.10 5.08 -3.81
C TRP A 57 -18.04 5.92 -2.53
N ALA A 58 -17.87 7.25 -2.65
CA ALA A 58 -17.89 8.20 -1.53
C ALA A 58 -19.25 8.26 -0.81
N ARG A 59 -20.34 7.77 -1.43
CA ARG A 59 -21.68 7.74 -0.83
C ARG A 59 -21.91 6.55 0.11
N GLY A 60 -21.07 5.51 0.08
CA GLY A 60 -21.28 4.27 0.85
C GLY A 60 -20.57 4.19 2.21
N LEU A 61 -19.52 4.98 2.44
CA LEU A 61 -18.67 4.94 3.63
C LEU A 61 -18.56 6.36 4.24
N LEU A 62 -19.67 6.87 4.79
CA LEU A 62 -19.76 8.27 5.23
C LEU A 62 -19.05 8.58 6.55
N SER A 63 -18.69 7.57 7.35
CA SER A 63 -18.11 7.78 8.69
C SER A 63 -16.61 7.58 8.78
N GLN A 64 -16.02 6.71 7.95
CA GLN A 64 -14.59 6.37 8.05
C GLN A 64 -13.76 7.16 7.03
N PRO A 65 -12.54 7.59 7.38
CA PRO A 65 -11.58 8.12 6.41
C PRO A 65 -11.27 7.05 5.35
N THR A 66 -11.50 7.38 4.08
CA THR A 66 -11.25 6.48 2.94
C THR A 66 -10.72 7.25 1.74
N CYS A 67 -9.76 6.64 1.03
CA CYS A 67 -9.25 7.14 -0.25
C CYS A 67 -9.10 6.02 -1.29
N LEU A 68 -9.05 6.41 -2.55
CA LEU A 68 -8.65 5.57 -3.66
C LEU A 68 -7.22 5.88 -4.05
N VAL A 69 -6.44 4.83 -4.26
CA VAL A 69 -5.04 4.93 -4.69
C VAL A 69 -4.74 3.98 -5.83
N ASP A 70 -3.71 4.29 -6.60
CA ASP A 70 -3.14 3.34 -7.55
C ASP A 70 -2.17 2.34 -6.89
N THR A 71 -1.57 1.44 -7.67
CA THR A 71 -0.60 0.46 -7.18
C THR A 71 0.70 1.07 -6.65
N SER A 72 0.98 2.33 -6.96
CA SER A 72 2.12 3.08 -6.44
C SER A 72 1.72 4.00 -5.29
N PHE A 73 0.49 3.89 -4.78
CA PHE A 73 -0.11 4.74 -3.75
C PHE A 73 -0.39 6.19 -4.15
N ALA A 74 -0.40 6.53 -5.45
CA ALA A 74 -0.84 7.85 -5.89
C ALA A 74 -2.33 8.04 -5.57
N VAL A 75 -2.70 9.16 -4.96
CA VAL A 75 -4.08 9.43 -4.58
C VAL A 75 -4.91 9.76 -5.82
N LEU A 76 -5.96 8.98 -6.05
CA LEU A 76 -6.87 9.11 -7.19
C LEU A 76 -8.15 9.86 -6.82
N ASP A 77 -8.68 9.58 -5.62
CA ASP A 77 -9.91 10.17 -5.09
C ASP A 77 -9.97 10.00 -3.56
N TRP A 78 -10.80 10.78 -2.87
CA TRP A 78 -10.95 10.68 -1.41
C TRP A 78 -12.31 11.16 -0.90
N ASN A 79 -12.69 10.69 0.30
CA ASN A 79 -13.84 11.23 1.01
C ASN A 79 -13.44 12.38 1.97
N GLN A 80 -14.44 13.16 2.40
CA GLN A 80 -14.22 14.29 3.29
C GLN A 80 -13.59 13.91 4.65
N PRO A 81 -13.97 12.80 5.32
CA PRO A 81 -13.27 12.33 6.50
C PRO A 81 -11.77 12.09 6.28
N PHE A 82 -11.36 11.56 5.12
CA PHE A 82 -9.95 11.42 4.77
C PHE A 82 -9.25 12.76 4.62
N ALA A 83 -9.83 13.72 3.89
CA ALA A 83 -9.24 15.06 3.76
C ALA A 83 -9.00 15.73 5.12
N LYS A 84 -9.95 15.57 6.05
CA LYS A 84 -9.83 16.07 7.44
C LYS A 84 -8.77 15.33 8.24
N LEU A 85 -8.58 14.03 8.00
CA LEU A 85 -7.57 13.21 8.66
C LEU A 85 -6.16 13.69 8.31
N VAL A 86 -5.88 13.90 7.02
CA VAL A 86 -4.53 14.28 6.56
C VAL A 86 -4.20 15.76 6.67
N ARG A 87 -5.20 16.62 6.87
CA ARG A 87 -5.02 18.06 7.15
C ARG A 87 -4.16 18.84 6.13
N VAL A 88 -4.10 18.36 4.89
CA VAL A 88 -3.43 19.04 3.77
C VAL A 88 -4.44 19.64 2.81
N SER A 89 -4.01 20.62 2.00
CA SER A 89 -4.87 21.22 0.98
C SER A 89 -5.35 20.20 -0.05
N GLU A 90 -6.55 20.37 -0.61
CA GLU A 90 -7.08 19.50 -1.68
C GLU A 90 -6.15 19.45 -2.90
N ARG A 91 -5.46 20.56 -3.20
CA ARG A 91 -4.46 20.60 -4.27
C ARG A 91 -3.24 19.70 -3.99
N ARG A 92 -2.85 19.59 -2.72
CA ARG A 92 -1.79 18.67 -2.27
C ARG A 92 -2.26 17.22 -2.33
N LEU A 93 -3.50 16.95 -1.93
CA LEU A 93 -4.14 15.63 -2.03
C LEU A 93 -4.20 15.14 -3.48
N ALA A 94 -4.68 15.96 -4.40
CA ALA A 94 -4.82 15.65 -5.83
C ALA A 94 -3.50 15.27 -6.53
N ARG A 95 -2.36 15.62 -5.91
CA ARG A 95 -1.01 15.35 -6.44
C ARG A 95 -0.17 14.55 -5.45
N GLY A 96 -0.82 14.04 -4.41
CA GLY A 96 -0.18 13.40 -3.28
C GLY A 96 -0.01 11.92 -3.49
N ASN A 97 0.91 11.36 -2.71
CA ASN A 97 1.04 9.92 -2.56
C ASN A 97 0.68 9.57 -1.11
N LEU A 98 -0.17 8.56 -0.93
CA LEU A 98 -0.68 8.18 0.39
C LEU A 98 0.45 7.88 1.38
N MET A 99 1.49 7.16 0.93
CA MET A 99 2.61 6.81 1.80
C MET A 99 3.44 8.03 2.18
N SER A 100 3.69 8.94 1.22
CA SER A 100 4.38 10.20 1.54
C SER A 100 3.58 11.06 2.51
N LEU A 101 2.27 11.20 2.30
CA LEU A 101 1.39 12.02 3.14
C LEU A 101 1.24 11.48 4.57
N LEU A 102 1.35 10.16 4.76
CA LEU A 102 1.10 9.55 6.06
C LEU A 102 2.36 9.11 6.81
N LEU A 103 3.39 8.66 6.10
CA LEU A 103 4.65 8.25 6.76
C LEU A 103 5.58 9.45 6.97
N MET A 104 5.75 10.30 5.95
CA MET A 104 6.77 11.35 5.95
C MET A 104 6.27 12.66 6.55
N GLU A 105 4.97 12.95 6.45
CA GLU A 105 4.37 14.12 7.08
C GLU A 105 3.89 13.77 8.51
N ASP A 106 3.85 14.74 9.43
CA ASP A 106 3.58 14.52 10.87
C ASP A 106 2.16 14.00 11.19
N VAL A 107 1.32 13.79 10.16
CA VAL A 107 -0.08 13.38 10.27
C VAL A 107 -0.24 12.09 11.09
N ALA A 108 0.49 11.02 10.75
CA ALA A 108 0.32 9.74 11.45
C ALA A 108 0.94 9.73 12.86
N ARG A 109 1.88 10.64 13.15
CA ARG A 109 2.51 10.77 14.48
C ARG A 109 1.54 11.27 15.53
N GLU A 110 0.60 12.12 15.13
CA GLU A 110 -0.42 12.68 16.02
C GLU A 110 -1.55 11.68 16.35
N TRP A 111 -1.56 10.50 15.73
CA TRP A 111 -2.57 9.49 16.04
C TRP A 111 -2.29 8.81 17.38
N ALA A 112 -3.34 8.44 18.11
CA ALA A 112 -3.24 7.87 19.46
C ALA A 112 -2.29 6.66 19.59
N ASP A 113 -2.04 5.96 18.48
CA ASP A 113 -1.08 4.85 18.36
C ASP A 113 -0.10 5.10 17.19
N GLY A 114 0.52 6.29 17.12
CA GLY A 114 1.32 6.75 15.99
C GLY A 114 2.38 5.74 15.53
N ASP A 115 3.16 5.16 16.45
CA ASP A 115 4.20 4.18 16.13
C ASP A 115 3.62 2.92 15.45
N THR A 116 2.49 2.40 15.95
CA THR A 116 1.83 1.24 15.34
C THR A 116 1.30 1.56 13.94
N TRP A 117 0.81 2.78 13.73
CA TRP A 117 0.34 3.21 12.42
C TRP A 117 1.46 3.39 11.41
N GLN A 118 2.59 3.94 11.85
CA GLN A 118 3.79 4.03 11.02
C GLN A 118 4.32 2.65 10.65
N GLU A 119 4.35 1.70 11.59
CA GLU A 119 4.76 0.32 11.30
C GLU A 119 3.87 -0.35 10.24
N ILE A 120 2.54 -0.17 10.37
CA ILE A 120 1.57 -0.70 9.41
C ILE A 120 1.80 -0.12 8.01
N LEU A 121 1.88 1.21 7.92
CA LEU A 121 2.08 1.91 6.65
C LEU A 121 3.44 1.58 6.01
N ALA A 122 4.50 1.50 6.83
CA ALA A 122 5.83 1.11 6.37
C ALA A 122 5.83 -0.32 5.82
N ALA A 123 5.18 -1.25 6.51
CA ALA A 123 5.04 -2.62 6.04
C ALA A 123 4.29 -2.71 4.70
N GLU A 124 3.24 -1.90 4.49
CA GLU A 124 2.55 -1.83 3.20
C GLU A 124 3.46 -1.31 2.08
N LEU A 125 4.22 -0.25 2.34
CA LEU A 125 5.17 0.30 1.37
C LEU A 125 6.28 -0.72 1.03
N ILE A 126 6.82 -1.44 2.01
CA ILE A 126 7.81 -2.50 1.79
C ILE A 126 7.25 -3.60 0.88
N GLU A 127 6.02 -4.06 1.14
CA GLU A 127 5.40 -5.10 0.31
C GLU A 127 5.15 -4.61 -1.12
N ALA A 128 4.60 -3.41 -1.29
CA ALA A 128 4.34 -2.85 -2.61
C ALA A 128 5.65 -2.63 -3.40
N ALA A 129 6.68 -2.09 -2.75
CA ALA A 129 7.99 -1.91 -3.35
C ALA A 129 8.60 -3.26 -3.78
N ALA A 130 8.48 -4.31 -2.97
CA ALA A 130 8.95 -5.64 -3.33
C ALA A 130 8.17 -6.26 -4.50
N LEU A 131 6.85 -6.06 -4.55
CA LEU A 131 5.96 -6.58 -5.59
C LEU A 131 6.17 -5.91 -6.95
N HIS A 132 6.36 -4.58 -6.94
CA HIS A 132 6.35 -3.74 -8.14
C HIS A 132 7.70 -3.05 -8.38
N TRP A 133 8.79 -3.57 -7.79
CA TRP A 133 10.11 -2.93 -7.84
C TRP A 133 10.50 -2.54 -9.26
N THR A 134 10.42 -3.48 -10.20
CA THR A 134 10.85 -3.24 -11.59
C THR A 134 9.89 -2.35 -12.39
N GLU A 135 8.63 -2.31 -11.99
CA GLU A 135 7.54 -1.68 -12.71
C GLU A 135 7.26 -0.25 -12.24
N SER A 136 7.70 0.13 -11.03
CA SER A 136 7.42 1.45 -10.44
C SER A 136 8.69 2.13 -9.87
N PRO A 137 9.32 3.03 -10.65
CA PRO A 137 10.39 3.90 -10.14
C PRO A 137 9.93 4.78 -8.98
N HIS A 138 8.64 5.11 -8.92
CA HIS A 138 8.06 5.91 -7.85
C HIS A 138 8.08 5.17 -6.51
N LEU A 139 7.76 3.87 -6.51
CA LEU A 139 7.88 3.04 -5.31
C LEU A 139 9.33 2.84 -4.87
N GLN A 140 10.28 2.76 -5.80
CA GLN A 140 11.71 2.73 -5.47
C GLN A 140 12.12 4.02 -4.75
N GLN A 141 11.74 5.18 -5.29
CA GLN A 141 12.04 6.48 -4.67
C GLN A 141 11.40 6.63 -3.28
N LEU A 142 10.15 6.16 -3.11
CA LEU A 142 9.50 6.18 -1.79
C LEU A 142 10.18 5.24 -0.80
N HIS A 143 10.62 4.06 -1.25
CA HIS A 143 11.35 3.10 -0.43
C HIS A 143 12.69 3.70 0.05
N GLU A 144 13.46 4.28 -0.86
CA GLU A 144 14.74 4.95 -0.54
C GLU A 144 14.51 6.16 0.38
N ALA A 145 13.55 7.02 0.07
CA ALA A 145 13.22 8.18 0.90
C ALA A 145 12.78 7.79 2.32
N ALA A 146 12.04 6.67 2.46
CA ALA A 146 11.61 6.19 3.78
C ALA A 146 12.77 5.62 4.60
N LEU A 147 13.75 4.98 3.96
CA LEU A 147 14.97 4.50 4.62
C LEU A 147 15.87 5.66 5.06
N ASP A 148 16.00 6.69 4.23
CA ASP A 148 16.86 7.86 4.49
C ASP A 148 16.23 8.86 5.48
N ASP A 149 14.93 8.76 5.77
CA ASP A 149 14.25 9.66 6.70
C ASP A 149 14.73 9.40 8.15
N PRO A 150 15.17 10.43 8.88
CA PRO A 150 15.76 10.27 10.21
C PRO A 150 14.78 9.81 11.29
N VAL A 151 13.48 9.93 11.05
CA VAL A 151 12.44 9.50 11.98
C VAL A 151 11.81 8.19 11.51
N VAL A 152 11.41 8.13 10.24
CA VAL A 152 10.71 6.99 9.67
C VAL A 152 11.65 5.81 9.41
N GLY A 153 12.91 6.03 9.06
CA GLY A 153 13.86 4.98 8.69
C GLY A 153 13.96 3.88 9.75
N SER A 154 14.03 4.27 11.03
CA SER A 154 14.11 3.31 12.14
C SER A 154 12.86 2.43 12.29
N VAL A 155 11.68 2.97 11.97
CA VAL A 155 10.41 2.22 11.96
C VAL A 155 10.36 1.35 10.71
N TYR A 156 10.77 1.89 9.57
CA TYR A 156 10.78 1.22 8.28
C TYR A 156 11.62 -0.06 8.29
N GLU A 157 12.84 0.00 8.84
CA GLU A 157 13.72 -1.16 8.98
C GLU A 157 13.10 -2.28 9.83
N LYS A 158 12.46 -1.93 10.95
CA LYS A 158 11.82 -2.90 11.85
C LYS A 158 10.54 -3.47 11.23
N SER A 159 9.86 -2.69 10.40
CA SER A 159 8.56 -3.04 9.80
C SER A 159 8.66 -4.15 8.76
N ALA A 160 9.87 -4.45 8.25
CA ALA A 160 10.10 -5.63 7.42
C ALA A 160 9.72 -6.94 8.15
N GLY A 161 9.85 -6.95 9.49
CA GLY A 161 9.45 -8.03 10.40
C GLY A 161 7.96 -8.05 10.76
N TYR A 162 7.22 -6.98 10.45
CA TYR A 162 5.85 -6.79 10.92
C TYR A 162 4.91 -7.81 10.29
N THR A 163 4.34 -8.68 11.13
CA THR A 163 3.36 -9.67 10.74
C THR A 163 2.01 -9.17 11.19
N PHE A 164 1.05 -8.96 10.28
CA PHE A 164 -0.33 -8.63 10.66
C PHE A 164 -0.94 -9.87 11.32
N PRO A 165 -1.11 -9.90 12.65
CA PRO A 165 -1.91 -10.95 13.25
C PRO A 165 -3.35 -10.71 12.78
N GLU A 166 -4.03 -11.79 12.42
CA GLU A 166 -5.29 -11.79 11.71
C GLU A 166 -6.31 -10.70 12.16
N ARG A 167 -6.80 -9.93 11.18
CA ARG A 167 -8.15 -9.31 11.13
C ARG A 167 -8.54 -8.15 12.07
N ASN A 168 -7.60 -7.47 12.72
CA ASN A 168 -7.85 -6.11 13.25
C ASN A 168 -7.01 -5.08 12.49
N CYS A 169 -7.19 -5.03 11.16
CA CYS A 169 -6.44 -4.13 10.32
C CYS A 169 -6.93 -2.69 10.55
N LYS A 170 -6.12 -1.88 11.22
CA LYS A 170 -6.29 -0.41 11.31
C LYS A 170 -6.36 0.21 9.91
N LEU A 171 -5.68 -0.41 8.95
CA LEU A 171 -5.73 -0.10 7.52
C LEU A 171 -6.42 -1.23 6.75
N ALA A 172 -7.62 -0.99 6.23
CA ALA A 172 -8.34 -1.95 5.39
C ALA A 172 -8.12 -1.60 3.91
N MET A 173 -7.48 -2.52 3.17
CA MET A 173 -7.25 -2.37 1.73
C MET A 173 -8.14 -3.30 0.93
N ARG A 174 -8.93 -2.73 0.01
CA ARG A 174 -9.83 -3.45 -0.88
C ARG A 174 -9.47 -3.17 -2.33
N TYR A 175 -9.16 -4.22 -3.08
CA TYR A 175 -8.92 -4.12 -4.52
C TYR A 175 -10.27 -3.96 -5.25
N LEU A 176 -10.49 -2.83 -5.90
CA LEU A 176 -11.74 -2.57 -6.62
C LEU A 176 -11.69 -3.13 -8.04
N HIS A 177 -10.63 -2.78 -8.76
CA HIS A 177 -10.36 -3.22 -10.12
C HIS A 177 -8.85 -3.14 -10.40
N PRO A 178 -8.35 -3.63 -11.56
CA PRO A 178 -6.93 -3.59 -11.85
C PRO A 178 -6.37 -2.17 -11.71
N GLY A 179 -5.25 -2.04 -10.99
CA GLY A 179 -4.58 -0.76 -10.78
C GLY A 179 -5.19 0.16 -9.72
N VAL A 180 -6.33 -0.17 -9.10
CA VAL A 180 -7.00 0.71 -8.12
C VAL A 180 -7.36 -0.03 -6.84
N GLN A 181 -6.99 0.59 -5.73
CA GLN A 181 -7.17 0.11 -4.37
C GLN A 181 -7.94 1.15 -3.57
N GLU A 182 -8.93 0.69 -2.81
CA GLU A 182 -9.58 1.49 -1.78
C GLU A 182 -8.89 1.23 -0.45
N VAL A 183 -8.54 2.30 0.26
CA VAL A 183 -7.87 2.25 1.55
C VAL A 183 -8.74 2.95 2.58
N THR A 184 -9.22 2.21 3.57
CA THR A 184 -10.06 2.68 4.66
C THR A 184 -9.32 2.62 5.99
N PHE A 185 -9.42 3.69 6.77
CA PHE A 185 -8.77 3.83 8.08
C PHE A 185 -9.81 3.55 9.17
N THR A 186 -9.69 2.41 9.86
CA THR A 186 -10.74 1.88 10.76
C THR A 186 -10.56 2.28 12.22
N HIS A 187 -9.37 2.74 12.60
CA HIS A 187 -9.02 3.02 14.00
C HIS A 187 -8.16 4.28 14.17
N ALA A 188 -8.42 5.33 13.39
CA ALA A 188 -7.93 6.66 13.73
C ALA A 188 -8.77 7.12 14.93
N GLY A 189 -8.17 7.19 16.13
CA GLY A 189 -8.85 7.57 17.37
C GLY A 189 -9.76 8.78 17.18
N GLY A 190 -10.93 8.75 17.83
CA GLY A 190 -12.02 9.69 17.61
C GLY A 190 -11.55 11.14 17.60
N LEU A 191 -11.85 11.83 16.50
CA LEU A 191 -12.01 13.28 16.51
C LEU A 191 -13.26 13.60 17.36
N GLN A 192 -13.08 13.70 18.67
CA GLN A 192 -13.96 14.48 19.54
C GLN A 192 -13.34 15.85 19.76
#